data_AF-K7F1R6-F1
#
_entry.id   AF-K7F1R6-F1
#
_cell.length_a   1.000
_cell.length_b   1.000
_cell.length_c   1.000
_cell.angle_alpha   90.00
_cell.angle_beta   90.00
_cell.angle_gamma   90.00
#
_symmetry.space_group_name_H-M   'P 1'
#
loop_
_entity.id
_entity.type
_entity.pdbx_description
1 polymer ?
#
loop_
_entity_poly.entity_id
_entity_poly.type
_entity_poly.pdbx_seq_one_letter_code
_entity_poly.pdbx_strand_id
1 'polypeptide(L)'
;MYRFINPLLKHIIHRGSFDTAARMQCLKYLQTLRTLQFNGHNTIFLGETDISESLITGEKLSHEDGQNWPTWTLIHAASSQGWVPWRYRLLLRDELPMKQHEDIFQELCESLNKFYGQCIIVVREKRQPSELQGKEFTAKETITHPQVPSVTYMSSIECCPQIAQANGHEVLSVPLPYNYLHPMDVAWSSLKWFIINNRKEFCLRSIERTYSYRCILFSDLVEKGLEKMTPSKWKIVTNKVRRWENYYLDTFA
;
A
#
# COMPACT_ATOMS: atom_id res chain seq x y z
N MET A 1 -8.28 36.99 17.79
CA MET A 1 -7.62 35.73 18.20
C MET A 1 -8.72 34.72 18.53
N TYR A 2 -9.20 33.98 17.52
CA TYR A 2 -10.26 32.99 17.72
C TYR A 2 -9.67 31.74 18.39
N ARG A 3 -10.13 31.43 19.61
CA ARG A 3 -9.75 30.22 20.34
C ARG A 3 -10.42 29.02 19.67
N PHE A 4 -9.62 28.05 19.24
CA PHE A 4 -10.10 26.72 18.83
C PHE A 4 -10.64 25.97 20.06
N ILE A 5 -11.93 26.12 20.37
CA ILE A 5 -12.61 25.41 21.44
C ILE A 5 -13.15 24.08 20.89
N ASN A 6 -12.25 23.13 20.66
CA ASN A 6 -12.44 21.66 20.69
C ASN A 6 -11.36 20.96 19.84
N PRO A 7 -10.23 20.51 20.41
CA PRO A 7 -9.36 19.53 19.77
C PRO A 7 -9.76 18.11 20.21
N LEU A 8 -11.06 17.80 20.24
CA LEU A 8 -11.43 16.39 20.14
C LEU A 8 -11.23 16.04 18.68
N LEU A 9 -10.23 15.22 18.38
CA LEU A 9 -10.07 14.54 17.09
C LEU A 9 -11.32 13.70 16.84
N LYS A 10 -12.41 14.35 16.39
CA LYS A 10 -13.65 13.69 16.01
C LYS A 10 -13.43 13.12 14.62
N HIS A 11 -13.32 11.80 14.54
CA HIS A 11 -13.48 11.11 13.27
C HIS A 11 -14.96 11.19 12.88
N ILE A 12 -15.32 12.21 12.09
CA ILE A 12 -16.67 12.38 11.56
C ILE A 12 -16.86 11.33 10.46
N ILE A 13 -17.43 10.19 10.83
CA ILE A 13 -17.95 9.22 9.87
C ILE A 13 -19.30 9.77 9.40
N HIS A 14 -19.33 10.38 8.20
CA HIS A 14 -20.59 10.72 7.57
C HIS A 14 -21.37 9.42 7.31
N ARG A 15 -22.29 9.07 8.21
CA ARG A 15 -23.17 7.89 8.11
C ARG A 15 -24.15 7.94 6.93
N GLY A 16 -24.08 8.97 6.07
CA GLY A 16 -25.05 9.24 5.01
C GLY A 16 -24.53 9.33 3.57
N SER A 17 -23.25 9.02 3.27
CA SER A 17 -22.76 9.20 1.89
C SER A 17 -21.70 8.19 1.42
N PHE A 18 -21.71 6.95 1.93
CA PHE A 18 -21.24 5.88 1.04
C PHE A 18 -22.38 5.68 0.05
N ASP A 19 -22.12 6.00 -1.21
CA ASP A 19 -23.04 5.64 -2.29
C ASP A 19 -23.43 4.17 -2.13
N THR A 20 -24.70 3.84 -2.34
CA THR A 20 -25.19 2.45 -2.30
C THR A 20 -24.30 1.59 -3.20
N ALA A 21 -23.79 2.14 -4.31
CA ALA A 21 -22.81 1.51 -5.16
C ALA A 21 -21.49 1.16 -4.45
N ALA A 22 -20.85 2.09 -3.74
CA ALA A 22 -19.61 1.84 -3.00
C ALA A 22 -19.79 0.79 -1.90
N ARG A 23 -20.94 0.78 -1.22
CA ARG A 23 -21.28 -0.26 -0.24
C ARG A 23 -21.43 -1.62 -0.90
N MET A 24 -22.14 -1.71 -2.03
CA MET A 24 -22.30 -2.96 -2.77
C MET A 24 -20.95 -3.48 -3.29
N GLN A 25 -20.06 -2.59 -3.75
CA GLN A 25 -18.71 -2.95 -4.17
C GLN A 25 -17.89 -3.52 -3.00
N CYS A 26 -17.97 -2.91 -1.82
CA CYS A 26 -17.37 -3.43 -0.60
C CYS A 26 -17.89 -4.83 -0.23
N LEU A 27 -19.21 -5.05 -0.29
CA LEU A 27 -19.79 -6.36 0.01
C LEU A 27 -19.36 -7.42 -1.00
N LYS A 28 -19.37 -7.10 -2.30
CA LYS A 28 -18.89 -8.00 -3.34
C LYS A 28 -17.41 -8.37 -3.13
N TYR A 29 -16.58 -7.39 -2.79
CA TYR A 29 -15.17 -7.63 -2.44
C TYR A 29 -15.05 -8.59 -1.24
N LEU A 30 -15.77 -8.32 -0.15
CA LEU A 30 -15.70 -9.13 1.07
C LEU A 30 -16.22 -10.55 0.87
N GLN A 31 -17.31 -10.72 0.12
CA GLN A 31 -17.85 -12.03 -0.24
C GLN A 31 -16.84 -12.81 -1.08
N THR A 32 -16.26 -12.18 -2.11
CA THR A 32 -15.22 -12.80 -2.95
C THR A 32 -14.00 -13.21 -2.12
N LEU A 33 -13.53 -12.31 -1.24
CA LEU A 33 -12.43 -12.58 -0.33
C LEU A 33 -12.73 -13.78 0.58
N ARG A 34 -13.93 -13.85 1.18
CA ARG A 34 -14.33 -14.97 2.04
C ARG A 34 -14.47 -16.28 1.29
N THR A 35 -15.02 -16.27 0.07
CA THR A 35 -15.11 -17.47 -0.78
C THR A 35 -13.73 -18.01 -1.11
N LEU A 36 -12.80 -17.16 -1.53
CA LEU A 36 -11.42 -17.58 -1.82
C LEU A 36 -10.68 -18.09 -0.57
N GLN A 37 -10.87 -17.44 0.58
CA GLN A 37 -10.33 -17.91 1.85
C GLN A 37 -10.90 -19.28 2.26
N PHE A 38 -12.20 -19.50 2.06
CA PHE A 38 -12.85 -20.79 2.30
C PHE A 38 -12.29 -21.88 1.37
N ASN A 39 -11.95 -21.52 0.14
CA ASN A 39 -11.27 -22.38 -0.83
C ASN A 39 -9.77 -22.57 -0.53
N GLY A 40 -9.30 -22.21 0.67
CA GLY A 40 -7.93 -22.47 1.13
C GLY A 40 -6.87 -21.48 0.64
N HIS A 41 -7.24 -20.39 -0.02
CA HIS A 41 -6.25 -19.41 -0.49
C HIS A 41 -5.71 -18.56 0.68
N ASN A 42 -4.39 -18.43 0.74
CA ASN A 42 -3.73 -17.56 1.73
C ASN A 42 -3.89 -16.09 1.36
N THR A 43 -4.29 -15.24 2.32
CA THR A 43 -4.42 -13.79 2.07
C THR A 43 -3.08 -13.08 2.27
N ILE A 44 -2.59 -12.47 1.19
CA ILE A 44 -1.38 -11.67 1.13
C ILE A 44 -1.77 -10.23 0.79
N PHE A 45 -1.27 -9.26 1.56
CA PHE A 45 -1.46 -7.84 1.33
C PHE A 45 -0.20 -7.27 0.70
N LEU A 46 -0.30 -6.80 -0.53
CA LEU A 46 0.77 -6.12 -1.23
C LEU A 46 0.57 -4.61 -1.08
N GLY A 47 1.60 -3.94 -0.59
CA GLY A 47 1.55 -2.50 -0.36
C GLY A 47 2.80 -1.80 -0.82
N GLU A 48 2.65 -0.51 -1.06
CA GLU A 48 3.74 0.42 -1.30
C GLU A 48 3.64 1.60 -0.35
N THR A 49 4.76 2.26 -0.07
CA THR A 49 4.78 3.52 0.66
C THR A 49 5.90 4.42 0.16
N ASP A 50 5.57 5.69 -0.01
CA ASP A 50 6.54 6.73 -0.34
C ASP A 50 7.26 7.22 0.93
N ILE A 51 8.57 7.31 0.83
CA ILE A 51 9.49 7.80 1.85
C ILE A 51 10.26 8.96 1.21
N SER A 52 9.94 10.20 1.59
CA SER A 52 10.70 11.35 1.11
C SER A 52 12.11 11.30 1.68
N GLU A 53 13.09 11.73 0.89
CA GLU A 53 14.46 11.82 1.38
C GLU A 53 14.59 12.77 2.58
N SER A 54 13.79 13.83 2.66
CA SER A 54 13.69 14.70 3.85
C SER A 54 13.29 13.96 5.13
N LEU A 55 12.48 12.89 5.04
CA LEU A 55 12.16 12.04 6.18
C LEU A 55 13.39 11.25 6.66
N ILE A 56 14.20 10.81 5.70
CA ILE A 56 15.40 10.00 5.91
C ILE A 56 16.52 10.87 6.50
N THR A 57 16.78 12.04 5.92
CA THR A 57 17.84 12.97 6.37
C THR A 57 17.43 13.75 7.62
N GLY A 58 16.14 14.07 7.74
CA GLY A 58 15.58 14.92 8.78
C GLY A 58 15.85 16.41 8.57
N GLU A 59 16.22 16.81 7.35
CA GLU A 59 16.36 18.21 6.97
C GLU A 59 14.99 18.88 6.94
N LYS A 60 14.89 20.05 7.58
CA LYS A 60 13.66 20.86 7.63
C LYS A 60 13.69 21.85 6.48
N LEU A 61 12.61 21.91 5.70
CA LEU A 61 12.55 22.73 4.50
C LEU A 61 11.93 24.11 4.75
N SER A 62 12.40 25.09 3.97
CA SER A 62 11.61 26.22 3.48
C SER A 62 10.46 25.70 2.60
N HIS A 63 9.27 26.30 2.70
CA HIS A 63 8.05 25.83 2.03
C HIS A 63 8.16 25.72 0.49
N GLU A 64 9.14 26.36 -0.15
CA GLU A 64 9.29 26.45 -1.60
C GLU A 64 10.04 25.26 -2.24
N ASP A 65 10.85 24.52 -1.48
CA ASP A 65 11.69 23.42 -2.01
C ASP A 65 11.03 22.03 -1.91
N GLY A 66 9.87 21.92 -1.26
CA GLY A 66 9.24 20.65 -0.92
C GLY A 66 8.79 19.78 -2.10
N GLN A 67 8.68 20.36 -3.30
CA GLN A 67 8.10 19.69 -4.47
C GLN A 67 9.12 18.93 -5.32
N ASN A 68 10.42 19.15 -5.11
CA ASN A 68 11.50 18.61 -5.95
C ASN A 68 12.38 17.56 -5.23
N TRP A 69 12.02 17.12 -4.02
CA TRP A 69 12.83 16.15 -3.31
C TRP A 69 12.64 14.73 -3.85
N PRO A 70 13.74 13.98 -4.04
CA PRO A 70 13.67 12.58 -4.39
C PRO A 70 12.79 11.80 -3.39
N THR A 71 11.90 10.98 -3.94
CA THR A 71 10.98 10.16 -3.17
C THR A 71 11.28 8.70 -3.44
N TRP A 72 11.56 7.96 -2.38
CA TRP A 72 11.77 6.52 -2.46
C TRP A 72 10.45 5.79 -2.25
N THR A 73 10.04 4.97 -3.20
CA THR A 73 8.88 4.07 -3.06
C THR A 73 9.36 2.71 -2.59
N LEU A 74 8.93 2.32 -1.40
CA LEU A 74 9.16 0.99 -0.83
C LEU A 74 7.96 0.09 -1.12
N ILE A 75 8.20 -1.10 -1.66
CA ILE A 75 7.18 -2.11 -1.96
C ILE A 75 7.47 -3.38 -1.17
N HIS A 76 6.45 -3.91 -0.48
CA HIS A 76 6.57 -5.20 0.19
C HIS A 76 5.19 -5.86 0.35
N ALA A 77 5.19 -7.14 0.72
CA ALA A 77 4.00 -7.93 0.94
C ALA A 77 4.00 -8.54 2.35
N ALA A 78 2.80 -8.73 2.91
CA ALA A 78 2.63 -9.29 4.24
C ALA A 78 1.39 -10.16 4.34
N SER A 79 1.37 -11.06 5.30
CA SER A 79 0.20 -11.84 5.70
C SER A 79 -0.12 -11.59 7.17
N SER A 80 -1.15 -12.26 7.68
CA SER A 80 -1.43 -12.29 9.13
C SER A 80 -0.29 -12.85 9.98
N GLN A 81 0.66 -13.58 9.37
CA GLN A 81 1.80 -14.20 10.05
C GLN A 81 3.05 -13.30 10.07
N GLY A 82 3.10 -12.25 9.24
CA GLY A 82 4.30 -11.44 9.11
C GLY A 82 4.53 -10.94 7.69
N TRP A 83 5.67 -10.29 7.51
CA TRP A 83 6.24 -10.05 6.19
C TRP A 83 6.42 -11.38 5.45
N VAL A 84 6.11 -11.40 4.15
CA VAL A 84 6.39 -12.59 3.34
C VAL A 84 7.91 -12.71 3.13
N PRO A 85 8.46 -13.93 2.96
CA PRO A 85 9.86 -14.17 2.63
C PRO A 85 10.19 -13.80 1.17
N TRP A 86 9.84 -12.58 0.77
CA TRP A 86 10.20 -11.93 -0.49
C TRP A 86 10.97 -10.65 -0.17
N ARG A 87 12.07 -10.40 -0.87
CA ARG A 87 12.85 -9.19 -0.62
C ARG A 87 12.03 -7.96 -1.01
N TYR A 88 11.92 -6.98 -0.10
CA TYR A 88 11.27 -5.71 -0.43
C TYR A 88 11.96 -5.04 -1.64
N ARG A 89 11.22 -4.19 -2.37
CA ARG A 89 11.78 -3.36 -3.45
C ARG A 89 11.83 -1.91 -3.01
N LEU A 90 12.92 -1.24 -3.34
CA LEU A 90 13.11 0.17 -3.08
C LEU A 90 13.41 0.83 -4.42
N LEU A 91 12.54 1.74 -4.85
CA LEU A 91 12.59 2.40 -6.14
C LEU A 91 12.68 3.90 -5.93
N LEU A 92 13.55 4.60 -6.66
CA LEU A 92 13.56 6.06 -6.67
C LEU A 92 12.55 6.56 -7.70
N ARG A 93 11.61 7.40 -7.27
CA ARG A 93 10.62 8.02 -8.17
C ARG A 93 11.36 8.85 -9.23
N ASP A 94 10.90 8.74 -10.48
CA ASP A 94 11.40 9.42 -11.69
C ASP A 94 12.67 8.84 -12.37
N GLU A 95 13.29 7.77 -11.85
CA GLU A 95 14.51 7.18 -12.45
C GLU A 95 14.31 5.88 -13.26
N LEU A 96 13.11 5.30 -13.32
CA LEU A 96 12.93 3.98 -13.95
C LEU A 96 11.98 3.99 -15.17
N PRO A 97 12.38 3.37 -16.30
CA PRO A 97 11.47 3.09 -17.40
C PRO A 97 10.45 2.01 -16.99
N MET A 98 9.17 2.25 -17.29
CA MET A 98 7.99 1.45 -16.95
C MET A 98 8.08 -0.07 -17.23
N LYS A 99 9.05 -0.53 -18.05
CA LYS A 99 9.21 -1.94 -18.45
C LYS A 99 9.73 -2.87 -17.34
N GLN A 100 10.33 -2.38 -16.26
CA GLN A 100 10.89 -3.24 -15.19
C GLN A 100 9.86 -3.68 -14.13
N HIS A 101 8.60 -3.27 -14.24
CA HIS A 101 7.60 -3.49 -13.20
C HIS A 101 6.88 -4.84 -13.29
N GLU A 102 6.76 -5.43 -14.48
CA GLU A 102 6.18 -6.77 -14.66
C GLU A 102 7.05 -7.85 -13.99
N ASP A 103 8.38 -7.73 -14.10
CA ASP A 103 9.34 -8.65 -13.48
C ASP A 103 9.19 -8.72 -11.96
N ILE A 104 8.89 -7.58 -11.31
CA ILE A 104 8.73 -7.50 -9.86
C ILE A 104 7.50 -8.29 -9.40
N PHE A 105 6.38 -8.13 -10.10
CA PHE A 105 5.14 -8.81 -9.73
C PHE A 105 5.20 -10.31 -10.04
N GLN A 106 5.83 -10.69 -11.15
CA GLN A 106 6.11 -12.09 -11.49
C GLN A 106 6.99 -12.74 -10.41
N GLU A 107 8.09 -12.11 -10.00
CA GLU A 107 8.96 -12.63 -8.94
C GLU A 107 8.22 -12.79 -7.61
N LEU A 108 7.36 -11.83 -7.26
CA LEU A 108 6.50 -11.96 -6.09
C LEU A 108 5.59 -13.19 -6.20
N CYS A 109 4.91 -13.39 -7.34
CA CYS A 109 4.04 -14.54 -7.55
C CYS A 109 4.79 -15.87 -7.44
N GLU A 110 5.97 -15.98 -8.05
CA GLU A 110 6.81 -17.18 -7.93
C GLU A 110 7.20 -17.45 -6.48
N SER A 111 7.58 -16.41 -5.74
CA SER A 111 7.90 -16.51 -4.31
C SER A 111 6.68 -16.95 -3.51
N LEU A 112 5.50 -16.36 -3.75
CA LEU A 112 4.28 -16.69 -3.03
C LEU A 112 3.85 -18.14 -3.29
N ASN A 113 3.87 -18.58 -4.55
CA ASN A 113 3.58 -19.96 -4.90
C ASN A 113 4.52 -20.95 -4.18
N LYS A 114 5.82 -20.62 -4.10
CA LYS A 114 6.81 -21.44 -3.39
C LYS A 114 6.57 -21.56 -1.88
N PHE A 115 6.21 -20.45 -1.21
CA PHE A 115 6.14 -20.40 0.25
C PHE A 115 4.73 -20.57 0.83
N TYR A 116 3.69 -20.23 0.07
CA TYR A 116 2.29 -20.21 0.51
C TYR A 116 1.34 -20.97 -0.42
N GLY A 117 1.80 -21.42 -1.60
CA GLY A 117 0.93 -22.02 -2.61
C GLY A 117 -0.08 -21.00 -3.14
N GLN A 118 -1.35 -21.40 -3.24
CA GLN A 118 -2.41 -20.54 -3.77
C GLN A 118 -2.72 -19.38 -2.82
N CYS A 119 -2.73 -18.16 -3.38
CA CYS A 119 -2.85 -16.92 -2.62
C CYS A 119 -3.91 -15.99 -3.21
N ILE A 120 -4.46 -15.15 -2.34
CA ILE A 120 -5.20 -13.94 -2.69
C ILE A 120 -4.23 -12.78 -2.48
N ILE A 121 -3.85 -12.10 -3.54
CA ILE A 121 -3.03 -10.89 -3.49
C ILE A 121 -3.97 -9.69 -3.42
N VAL A 122 -4.09 -9.13 -2.23
CA VAL A 122 -4.89 -7.96 -1.94
C VAL A 122 -4.03 -6.72 -2.17
N VAL A 123 -4.49 -5.85 -3.06
CA VAL A 123 -3.88 -4.55 -3.38
C VAL A 123 -4.86 -3.42 -3.07
N ARG A 124 -4.37 -2.18 -3.05
CA ARG A 124 -5.24 -1.01 -2.91
C ARG A 124 -5.69 -0.51 -4.27
N GLU A 125 -6.96 -0.15 -4.38
CA GLU A 125 -7.44 0.59 -5.52
C GLU A 125 -6.81 1.99 -5.55
N LYS A 126 -6.26 2.38 -6.70
CA LYS A 126 -5.74 3.73 -6.93
C LYS A 126 -6.86 4.58 -7.52
N ARG A 127 -7.07 5.80 -6.99
CA ARG A 127 -7.83 6.83 -7.72
C ARG A 127 -7.03 7.19 -8.96
N GLN A 128 -7.58 7.00 -10.16
CA GLN A 128 -6.94 7.56 -11.34
C GLN A 128 -6.84 9.09 -11.19
N PRO A 129 -5.69 9.71 -11.48
CA PRO A 129 -5.53 11.17 -11.43
C PRO A 129 -6.48 11.94 -12.37
N SER A 130 -7.17 11.26 -13.29
CA SER A 130 -8.00 11.82 -14.36
C SER A 130 -9.38 12.34 -13.90
N GLU A 131 -9.89 11.96 -12.73
CA GLU A 131 -11.21 12.44 -12.27
C GLU A 131 -11.19 13.86 -11.66
N LEU A 132 -10.01 14.45 -11.48
CA LEU A 132 -9.85 15.83 -10.99
C LEU A 132 -9.63 16.86 -12.10
N GLN A 133 -9.54 16.45 -13.37
CA GLN A 133 -9.62 17.37 -14.50
C GLN A 133 -10.96 17.15 -15.20
N GLY A 134 -11.92 18.00 -14.86
CA GLY A 134 -13.17 18.13 -15.59
C GLY A 134 -12.90 18.31 -17.08
N LYS A 135 -13.23 17.28 -17.85
CA LYS A 135 -13.66 17.46 -19.24
C LYS A 135 -15.12 17.05 -19.27
N GLU A 136 -15.97 18.05 -19.50
CA GLU A 136 -17.31 17.82 -20.05
C GLU A 136 -17.16 16.89 -21.25
N PHE A 137 -17.67 15.67 -21.13
CA PHE A 137 -17.94 14.83 -22.28
C PHE A 137 -19.44 14.62 -22.35
N THR A 138 -20.02 15.31 -23.32
CA THR A 138 -21.34 15.11 -23.86
C THR A 138 -21.62 13.64 -24.11
N ALA A 139 -22.82 13.22 -23.71
CA ALA A 139 -23.34 11.88 -23.91
C ALA A 139 -23.35 11.47 -25.38
N LYS A 140 -22.77 10.32 -25.70
CA LYS A 140 -23.33 9.34 -26.65
C LYS A 140 -22.60 7.99 -26.60
N GLU A 141 -23.36 6.99 -26.15
CA GLU A 141 -23.45 5.59 -26.61
C GLU A 141 -22.21 4.92 -27.21
N THR A 142 -21.83 3.74 -26.70
CA THR A 142 -22.07 2.44 -27.38
C THR A 142 -21.70 1.28 -26.45
N ILE A 143 -22.61 0.33 -26.29
CA ILE A 143 -22.44 -0.98 -25.64
C ILE A 143 -21.80 -1.93 -26.65
N THR A 144 -20.59 -2.48 -26.41
CA THR A 144 -20.25 -3.92 -26.59
C THR A 144 -18.76 -4.22 -26.28
N HIS A 145 -18.52 -5.17 -25.37
CA HIS A 145 -17.55 -6.29 -25.40
C HIS A 145 -17.18 -6.73 -23.96
N PRO A 146 -17.02 -8.04 -23.70
CA PRO A 146 -16.74 -8.55 -22.36
C PRO A 146 -15.37 -8.03 -21.90
N GLN A 147 -15.36 -7.22 -20.85
CA GLN A 147 -14.15 -6.61 -20.32
C GLN A 147 -13.19 -7.71 -19.87
N VAL A 148 -12.06 -7.78 -20.56
CA VAL A 148 -10.83 -8.42 -20.09
C VAL A 148 -10.58 -7.94 -18.65
N PRO A 149 -10.21 -8.82 -17.69
CA PRO A 149 -9.95 -8.38 -16.32
C PRO A 149 -8.89 -7.29 -16.36
N SER A 150 -9.31 -6.08 -15.98
CA SER A 150 -8.51 -4.88 -16.07
C SER A 150 -7.30 -5.02 -15.16
N VAL A 151 -6.12 -4.77 -15.73
CA VAL A 151 -4.88 -4.60 -14.98
C VAL A 151 -5.11 -3.69 -13.77
N THR A 152 -4.72 -4.13 -12.57
CA THR A 152 -4.75 -3.28 -11.39
C THR A 152 -3.38 -2.64 -11.21
N TYR A 153 -3.33 -1.31 -11.29
CA TYR A 153 -2.10 -0.56 -11.09
C TYR A 153 -1.93 -0.15 -9.63
N MET A 154 -0.80 -0.54 -9.02
CA MET A 154 -0.23 0.24 -7.92
C MET A 154 0.52 1.45 -8.50
N SER A 155 0.90 2.43 -7.68
CA SER A 155 1.54 3.65 -8.21
C SER A 155 2.90 3.37 -8.85
N SER A 156 3.57 2.30 -8.42
CA SER A 156 4.91 1.93 -8.87
C SER A 156 5.02 0.55 -9.49
N ILE A 157 4.01 -0.34 -9.41
CA ILE A 157 4.05 -1.66 -10.06
C ILE A 157 2.71 -2.04 -10.69
N GLU A 158 2.78 -2.81 -11.77
CA GLU A 158 1.62 -3.36 -12.46
C GLU A 158 1.26 -4.73 -11.87
N CYS A 159 0.07 -4.86 -11.27
CA CYS A 159 -0.43 -6.14 -10.76
C CYS A 159 -1.34 -6.77 -11.81
N CYS A 160 -0.72 -7.48 -12.75
CA CYS A 160 -1.39 -8.14 -13.86
C CYS A 160 -2.15 -9.40 -13.39
N PRO A 161 -3.50 -9.44 -13.47
CA PRO A 161 -4.28 -10.59 -13.04
C PRO A 161 -3.90 -11.89 -13.76
N GLN A 162 -3.49 -11.81 -15.02
CA GLN A 162 -3.10 -12.96 -15.83
C GLN A 162 -1.80 -13.60 -15.29
N ILE A 163 -0.82 -12.79 -14.87
CA ILE A 163 0.40 -13.26 -14.21
C ILE A 163 0.06 -13.96 -12.89
N ALA A 164 -0.81 -13.37 -12.09
CA ALA A 164 -1.24 -13.96 -10.83
C ALA A 164 -1.92 -15.32 -11.06
N GLN A 165 -2.89 -15.39 -11.99
CA GLN A 165 -3.63 -16.61 -12.29
C GLN A 165 -2.73 -17.72 -12.86
N ALA A 166 -1.76 -17.37 -13.71
CA ALA A 166 -0.76 -18.33 -14.21
C ALA A 166 0.07 -18.96 -13.08
N ASN A 167 0.21 -18.28 -11.94
CA ASN A 167 0.89 -18.76 -10.73
C ASN A 167 -0.08 -19.34 -9.67
N GLY A 168 -1.37 -19.49 -9.98
CA GLY A 168 -2.38 -19.98 -9.05
C GLY A 168 -2.77 -18.97 -7.97
N HIS A 169 -2.74 -17.68 -8.31
CA HIS A 169 -3.13 -16.60 -7.41
C HIS A 169 -4.31 -15.80 -7.98
N GLU A 170 -5.09 -15.21 -7.08
CA GLU A 170 -6.14 -14.26 -7.43
C GLU A 170 -5.77 -12.87 -6.93
N VAL A 171 -6.05 -11.83 -7.72
CA VAL A 171 -5.81 -10.43 -7.33
C VAL A 171 -7.14 -9.78 -6.95
N LEU A 172 -7.18 -9.17 -5.75
CA LEU A 172 -8.33 -8.38 -5.32
C LEU A 172 -7.90 -6.96 -4.97
N SER A 173 -8.69 -5.98 -5.38
CA SER A 173 -8.50 -4.58 -5.01
C SER A 173 -9.44 -4.20 -3.89
N VAL A 174 -8.89 -3.64 -2.81
CA VAL A 174 -9.70 -3.05 -1.74
C VAL A 174 -10.44 -1.84 -2.31
N PRO A 175 -11.79 -1.82 -2.29
CA PRO A 175 -12.55 -0.76 -2.93
C PRO A 175 -12.47 0.54 -2.15
N LEU A 176 -12.45 1.66 -2.85
CA LEU A 176 -12.58 2.97 -2.22
C LEU A 176 -14.00 3.17 -1.68
N PRO A 177 -14.16 3.87 -0.55
CA PRO A 177 -13.14 4.45 0.33
C PRO A 177 -12.71 3.51 1.49
N TYR A 178 -12.88 2.20 1.34
CA TYR A 178 -12.67 1.18 2.39
C TYR A 178 -11.20 0.79 2.60
N ASN A 179 -10.25 1.69 2.32
CA ASN A 179 -8.80 1.42 2.40
C ASN A 179 -8.31 0.94 3.78
N TYR A 180 -9.05 1.23 4.85
CA TYR A 180 -8.77 0.73 6.19
C TYR A 180 -8.96 -0.79 6.34
N LEU A 181 -9.57 -1.46 5.34
CA LEU A 181 -9.59 -2.91 5.22
C LEU A 181 -8.24 -3.47 4.73
N HIS A 182 -7.24 -2.61 4.50
CA HIS A 182 -5.89 -3.00 4.12
C HIS A 182 -4.89 -2.71 5.27
N PRO A 183 -4.24 -3.73 5.86
CA PRO A 183 -3.46 -3.58 7.09
C PRO A 183 -2.12 -2.83 6.93
N MET A 184 -1.64 -2.64 5.69
CA MET A 184 -0.29 -2.11 5.43
C MET A 184 -0.06 -0.68 5.95
N ASP A 185 -1.09 0.16 6.12
CA ASP A 185 -0.90 1.52 6.65
C ASP A 185 -0.26 1.53 8.04
N VAL A 186 -0.59 0.56 8.87
CA VAL A 186 -0.03 0.47 10.22
C VAL A 186 1.45 0.10 10.14
N ALA A 187 1.81 -0.84 9.25
CA ALA A 187 3.19 -1.25 9.04
C ALA A 187 4.04 -0.10 8.48
N TRP A 188 3.52 0.62 7.48
CA TRP A 188 4.16 1.79 6.86
C TRP A 188 4.31 2.95 7.82
N SER A 189 3.29 3.22 8.63
CA SER A 189 3.37 4.24 9.67
C SER A 189 4.41 3.87 10.73
N SER A 190 4.47 2.59 11.15
CA SER A 190 5.49 2.09 12.06
C SER A 190 6.90 2.24 11.50
N LEU A 191 7.09 1.94 10.20
CA LEU A 191 8.37 2.10 9.52
C LEU A 191 8.80 3.57 9.45
N LYS A 192 7.91 4.46 8.99
CA LYS A 192 8.20 5.90 8.91
C LYS A 192 8.55 6.47 10.29
N TRP A 193 7.83 6.04 11.33
CA TRP A 193 8.14 6.41 12.70
C TRP A 193 9.50 5.89 13.14
N PHE A 194 9.84 4.65 12.79
CA PHE A 194 11.16 4.09 13.08
C PHE A 194 12.28 4.91 12.39
N ILE A 195 12.12 5.24 11.10
CA ILE A 195 13.07 6.08 10.35
C ILE A 195 13.26 7.42 11.05
N ILE A 196 12.17 8.12 11.40
CA ILE A 196 12.24 9.42 12.08
C ILE A 196 13.04 9.33 13.39
N ASN A 197 12.84 8.28 14.18
CA ASN A 197 13.45 8.20 15.50
C ASN A 197 14.89 7.67 15.49
N ASN A 198 15.23 6.82 14.51
CA ASN A 198 16.49 6.08 14.53
C ASN A 198 17.48 6.54 13.46
N ARG A 199 17.09 7.40 12.49
CA ARG A 199 17.96 7.82 11.38
C ARG A 199 19.37 8.24 11.78
N LYS A 200 19.57 8.84 12.96
CA LYS A 200 20.89 9.26 13.46
C LYS A 200 21.84 8.09 13.75
N GLU A 201 21.32 6.97 14.23
CA GLU A 201 22.11 5.78 14.57
C GLU A 201 22.60 5.05 13.32
N PHE A 202 21.90 5.23 12.20
CA PHE A 202 22.24 4.65 10.90
C PHE A 202 23.07 5.61 10.03
N CYS A 203 23.65 6.65 10.63
CA CYS A 203 24.45 7.63 9.93
C CYS A 203 25.95 7.43 10.17
N LEU A 204 26.70 7.35 9.09
CA LEU A 204 28.14 7.43 9.10
C LEU A 204 28.56 8.87 8.78
N ARG A 205 29.47 9.42 9.59
CA ARG A 205 30.07 10.73 9.32
C ARG A 205 31.42 10.50 8.64
N SER A 206 31.55 10.93 7.40
CA SER A 206 32.83 11.01 6.72
C SER A 206 33.33 12.44 6.78
N ILE A 207 34.57 12.64 7.22
CA ILE A 207 35.21 13.96 7.31
C ILE A 207 36.37 13.94 6.33
N GLU A 208 36.22 14.65 5.22
CA GLU A 208 37.30 14.97 4.30
C GLU A 208 37.93 16.32 4.67
N ARG A 209 39.08 16.64 4.07
CA ARG A 209 39.83 17.87 4.38
C ARG A 209 39.01 19.16 4.21
N THR A 210 38.04 19.16 3.31
CA THR A 210 37.27 20.35 2.93
C THR A 210 35.77 20.21 3.18
N TYR A 211 35.26 18.98 3.28
CA TYR A 211 33.82 18.69 3.40
C TYR A 211 33.57 17.63 4.48
N SER A 212 32.42 17.72 5.14
CA SER A 212 31.91 16.63 5.96
C SER A 212 30.64 16.09 5.35
N TYR A 213 30.63 14.80 5.00
CA TYR A 213 29.47 14.10 4.47
C TYR A 213 28.80 13.27 5.56
N ARG A 214 27.48 13.15 5.45
CA ARG A 214 26.69 12.24 6.27
C ARG A 214 26.05 11.20 5.36
N CYS A 215 26.55 9.98 5.43
CA CYS A 215 26.00 8.85 4.68
C CYS A 215 24.98 8.13 5.55
N ILE A 216 23.82 7.79 5.00
CA ILE A 216 22.78 7.03 5.71
C ILE A 216 22.76 5.61 5.14
N LEU A 217 22.90 4.62 6.02
CA LEU A 217 22.74 3.21 5.66
C LEU A 217 21.23 2.92 5.51
N PHE A 218 20.65 3.38 4.40
CA PHE A 218 19.19 3.43 4.25
C PHE A 218 18.56 2.03 4.16
N SER A 219 19.19 1.09 3.46
CA SER A 219 18.71 -0.29 3.40
C SER A 219 18.65 -0.94 4.79
N ASP A 220 19.69 -0.77 5.60
CA ASP A 220 19.75 -1.28 6.98
C ASP A 220 18.68 -0.62 7.85
N LEU A 221 18.48 0.69 7.69
CA LEU A 221 17.45 1.44 8.40
C LEU A 221 16.04 0.93 8.06
N VAL A 222 15.78 0.63 6.77
CA VAL A 222 14.52 0.05 6.32
C VAL A 222 14.35 -1.36 6.88
N GLU A 223 15.35 -2.23 6.74
CA GLU A 223 15.28 -3.62 7.21
C GLU A 223 15.01 -3.69 8.72
N LYS A 224 15.77 -2.93 9.52
CA LYS A 224 15.55 -2.83 10.97
C LYS A 224 14.21 -2.19 11.35
N GLY A 225 13.69 -1.31 10.50
CA GLY A 225 12.36 -0.75 10.67
C GLY A 225 11.24 -1.75 10.39
N LEU A 226 11.37 -2.55 9.33
CA LEU A 226 10.42 -3.61 8.98
C LEU A 226 10.37 -4.68 10.08
N GLU A 227 11.51 -5.05 10.67
CA GLU A 227 11.61 -5.98 11.80
C GLU A 227 10.78 -5.54 13.03
N LYS A 228 10.50 -4.23 13.19
CA LYS A 228 9.65 -3.75 14.30
C LYS A 228 8.20 -4.18 14.17
N MET A 229 7.79 -4.60 12.98
CA MET A 229 6.47 -5.14 12.73
C MET A 229 6.48 -6.66 12.92
N THR A 230 6.41 -7.08 14.19
CA THR A 230 6.49 -8.48 14.61
C THR A 230 5.27 -9.29 14.17
N PRO A 231 5.37 -10.64 14.08
CA PRO A 231 4.22 -11.51 13.82
C PRO A 231 3.02 -11.27 14.75
N SER A 232 3.28 -10.98 16.03
CA SER A 232 2.23 -10.66 17.00
C SER A 232 1.50 -9.35 16.68
N LYS A 233 2.23 -8.31 16.26
CA LYS A 233 1.63 -7.04 15.82
C LYS A 233 0.86 -7.23 14.53
N TRP A 234 1.37 -8.03 13.58
CA TRP A 234 0.68 -8.35 12.33
C TRP A 234 -0.66 -8.99 12.61
N LYS A 235 -0.69 -10.02 13.46
CA LYS A 235 -1.91 -10.69 13.91
C LYS A 235 -2.91 -9.71 14.53
N ILE A 236 -2.46 -8.75 15.35
CA ILE A 236 -3.34 -7.74 15.95
C ILE A 236 -3.97 -6.85 14.88
N VAL A 237 -3.17 -6.35 13.93
CA VAL A 237 -3.66 -5.45 12.86
C VAL A 237 -4.62 -6.20 11.94
N THR A 238 -4.29 -7.41 11.50
CA THR A 238 -5.17 -8.21 10.65
C THR A 238 -6.45 -8.62 11.37
N ASN A 239 -6.41 -8.88 12.69
CA ASN A 239 -7.62 -9.15 13.46
C ASN A 239 -8.54 -7.92 13.56
N LYS A 240 -7.98 -6.70 13.63
CA LYS A 240 -8.78 -5.47 13.56
C LYS A 240 -9.47 -5.33 12.21
N VAL A 241 -8.75 -5.60 11.12
CA VAL A 241 -9.34 -5.63 9.76
C VAL A 241 -10.44 -6.66 9.69
N ARG A 242 -10.21 -7.90 10.14
CA ARG A 242 -11.21 -8.98 10.17
C ARG A 242 -12.49 -8.60 10.92
N ARG A 243 -12.38 -7.85 12.03
CA ARG A 243 -13.57 -7.34 12.74
C ARG A 243 -14.40 -6.39 11.88
N TRP A 244 -13.75 -5.51 11.11
CA TRP A 244 -14.45 -4.64 10.18
C TRP A 244 -15.05 -5.43 9.01
N GLU A 245 -14.31 -6.37 8.42
CA GLU A 245 -14.83 -7.26 7.39
C GLU A 245 -16.12 -7.95 7.85
N ASN A 246 -16.11 -8.54 9.06
CA ASN A 246 -17.27 -9.21 9.63
C ASN A 246 -18.41 -8.23 9.90
N TYR A 247 -18.13 -7.04 10.45
CA TYR A 247 -19.15 -6.01 10.65
C TYR A 247 -19.90 -5.68 9.35
N TYR A 248 -19.18 -5.50 8.23
CA TYR A 248 -19.82 -5.19 6.95
C TYR A 248 -20.64 -6.37 6.40
N LEU A 249 -20.12 -7.59 6.50
CA LEU A 249 -20.85 -8.79 6.11
C LEU A 249 -22.12 -8.97 6.97
N ASP A 250 -22.01 -8.90 8.28
CA ASP A 250 -23.14 -9.13 9.19
C ASP A 250 -24.21 -8.03 9.12
N THR A 251 -23.82 -6.80 8.77
CA THR A 251 -24.74 -5.65 8.73
C THR A 251 -25.42 -5.47 7.38
N PHE A 252 -24.78 -5.87 6.28
CA PHE A 252 -25.24 -5.52 4.93
C PHE A 252 -25.23 -6.66 3.90
N ALA A 253 -24.73 -7.86 4.21
CA ALA A 253 -24.91 -9.05 3.37
C ALA A 253 -26.28 -9.68 3.60
#